data_AF-A0AAJ6J879-F1
#
_entry.id   AF-A0AAJ6J879-F1
#
_cell.length_a   1.000
_cell.length_b   1.000
_cell.length_c   1.000
_cell.angle_alpha   90.00
_cell.angle_beta   90.00
_cell.angle_gamma   90.00
#
_symmetry.space_group_name_H-M   'P 1'
#
loop_
_entity.id
_entity.type
_entity.pdbx_description
1 polymer ?
#
loop_
_entity_poly.entity_id
_entity_poly.type
_entity_poly.pdbx_seq_one_letter_code
_entity_poly.pdbx_strand_id
1 'polypeptide(L)'
;MAKGSASKPTPLRAKRRRAASKGGSVLIKTLKRELGTSGLIASKARFEAVMLAAERSGLLSEKGSRIGGRVSPALVRQAKHQTGIEADTELIEFALATVALEDNFAEAFKESRGKVDPALKLGF
;
A
#
# COMPACT_ATOMS: atom_id res chain seq x y z
N MET A 1 29.82 55.93 41.08
CA MET A 1 30.78 54.82 41.04
C MET A 1 30.95 54.34 39.61
N ALA A 2 32.19 53.93 39.27
CA ALA A 2 32.67 53.23 38.07
C ALA A 2 32.67 53.95 36.69
N LYS A 3 33.91 54.20 36.24
CA LYS A 3 34.37 54.59 34.89
C LYS A 3 34.45 53.33 33.99
N GLY A 4 34.58 53.51 32.67
CA GLY A 4 35.35 52.56 31.84
C GLY A 4 34.87 52.33 30.41
N SER A 5 35.47 53.04 29.46
CA SER A 5 35.46 52.86 28.01
C SER A 5 36.15 51.57 27.54
N ALA A 6 35.75 51.01 26.38
CA ALA A 6 36.59 50.84 25.17
C ALA A 6 36.24 49.63 24.26
N SER A 7 36.57 49.84 22.99
CA SER A 7 36.37 49.10 21.73
C SER A 7 36.94 47.66 21.58
N LYS A 8 36.20 46.84 20.79
CA LYS A 8 36.55 45.81 19.74
C LYS A 8 37.96 45.13 19.76
N PRO A 9 38.11 43.83 19.35
CA PRO A 9 37.62 43.34 18.05
C PRO A 9 37.17 41.86 17.93
N THR A 10 36.51 41.60 16.81
CA THR A 10 36.15 40.31 16.21
C THR A 10 37.40 39.50 15.78
N PRO A 11 37.34 38.15 15.83
CA PRO A 11 38.04 37.35 14.83
C PRO A 11 37.15 36.28 14.15
N LEU A 12 37.17 36.35 12.81
CA LEU A 12 37.39 35.25 11.86
C LEU A 12 36.45 34.02 11.86
N ARG A 13 35.37 34.19 11.10
CA ARG A 13 34.89 33.33 9.99
C ARG A 13 35.63 31.99 9.80
N ALA A 14 35.12 30.93 10.44
CA ALA A 14 35.44 29.56 10.06
C ALA A 14 34.66 29.15 8.80
N LYS A 15 35.38 29.10 7.67
CA LYS A 15 34.89 28.67 6.36
C LYS A 15 34.69 27.15 6.34
N ARG A 16 33.53 26.66 6.78
CA ARG A 16 33.14 25.25 6.58
C ARG A 16 32.59 25.07 5.16
N ARG A 17 33.50 24.85 4.20
CA ARG A 17 33.15 24.24 2.92
C ARG A 17 32.75 22.79 3.19
N ARG A 18 31.47 22.44 3.01
CA ARG A 18 31.07 21.07 2.69
C ARG A 18 30.20 21.10 1.45
N ALA A 19 30.61 20.25 0.52
CA ALA A 19 30.25 20.23 -0.88
C ALA A 19 28.76 20.04 -1.10
N ALA A 20 28.25 20.69 -2.15
CA ALA A 20 26.98 20.34 -2.76
C ALA A 20 27.06 18.90 -3.31
N SER A 21 26.41 17.94 -2.66
CA SER A 21 26.12 16.64 -3.27
C SER A 21 24.89 16.78 -4.18
N LYS A 22 25.07 17.44 -5.33
CA LYS A 22 24.17 17.28 -6.48
C LYS A 22 24.60 16.02 -7.23
N GLY A 23 24.03 14.88 -6.88
CA GLY A 23 24.25 13.65 -7.62
C GLY A 23 23.74 12.45 -6.82
N GLY A 24 22.65 11.85 -7.27
CA GLY A 24 22.14 10.60 -6.68
C GLY A 24 20.65 10.58 -6.30
N SER A 25 19.79 11.39 -6.91
CA SER A 25 18.33 11.28 -6.69
C SER A 25 17.58 10.61 -7.85
N VAL A 26 18.24 10.38 -8.99
CA VAL A 26 17.56 9.85 -10.19
C VAL A 26 17.31 8.35 -10.08
N LEU A 27 18.22 7.58 -9.47
CA LEU A 27 18.13 6.11 -9.43
C LEU A 27 17.05 5.57 -8.45
N ILE A 28 16.71 6.34 -7.41
CA ILE A 28 15.69 5.91 -6.41
C ILE A 28 14.27 6.21 -6.91
N LYS A 29 14.10 7.14 -7.86
CA LYS A 29 12.78 7.51 -8.39
C LYS A 29 12.21 6.50 -9.39
N THR A 30 13.06 5.77 -10.10
CA THR A 30 12.64 4.76 -11.10
C THR A 30 12.16 3.48 -10.43
N LEU A 31 12.86 2.96 -9.42
CA LEU A 31 12.43 1.75 -8.69
C LEU A 31 11.09 1.94 -7.96
N LYS A 32 10.82 3.14 -7.46
CA LYS A 32 9.54 3.46 -6.79
C LYS A 32 8.36 3.55 -7.76
N ARG A 33 8.62 3.79 -9.04
CA ARG A 33 7.60 3.92 -10.09
C ARG A 33 7.15 2.54 -10.60
N GLU A 34 8.10 1.64 -10.84
CA GLU A 34 7.87 0.25 -11.28
C GLU A 34 7.04 -0.58 -10.27
N LEU A 35 7.31 -0.43 -8.97
CA LEU A 35 6.56 -1.09 -7.89
C LEU A 35 5.12 -0.58 -7.75
N GLY A 36 4.89 0.71 -8.02
CA GLY A 36 3.57 1.32 -7.97
C GLY A 36 2.68 0.85 -9.12
N THR A 37 3.20 0.85 -10.35
CA THR A 37 2.45 0.45 -11.54
C THR A 37 2.18 -1.05 -11.56
N SER A 38 3.17 -1.87 -11.19
CA SER A 38 3.00 -3.33 -11.10
C SER A 38 2.01 -3.72 -10.01
N GLY A 39 2.04 -3.03 -8.86
CA GLY A 39 1.07 -3.22 -7.78
C GLY A 39 -0.35 -2.87 -8.20
N LEU A 40 -0.56 -1.76 -8.93
CA LEU A 40 -1.87 -1.35 -9.43
C LEU A 40 -2.44 -2.31 -10.49
N ILE A 41 -1.62 -2.84 -11.40
CA ILE A 41 -2.05 -3.83 -12.40
C ILE A 41 -2.48 -5.12 -11.70
N ALA A 42 -1.68 -5.60 -10.74
CA ALA A 42 -2.03 -6.77 -9.93
C ALA A 42 -3.31 -6.51 -9.11
N SER A 43 -3.52 -5.29 -8.63
CA SER A 43 -4.75 -4.92 -7.91
C SER A 43 -5.98 -4.88 -8.80
N LYS A 44 -5.89 -4.35 -10.02
CA LYS A 44 -7.00 -4.35 -10.97
C LYS A 44 -7.37 -5.77 -11.39
N ALA A 45 -6.39 -6.60 -11.72
CA ALA A 45 -6.64 -8.00 -12.08
C ALA A 45 -7.30 -8.77 -10.92
N ARG A 46 -6.89 -8.51 -9.68
CA ARG A 46 -7.53 -9.09 -8.49
C ARG A 46 -8.95 -8.59 -8.29
N PHE A 47 -9.20 -7.29 -8.45
CA PHE A 47 -10.54 -6.73 -8.39
C PHE A 47 -11.47 -7.42 -9.39
N GLU A 48 -11.08 -7.47 -10.67
CA GLU A 48 -11.88 -8.12 -11.72
C GLU A 48 -12.13 -9.60 -11.42
N ALA A 49 -11.10 -10.33 -10.94
CA ALA A 49 -11.24 -11.74 -10.60
C ALA A 49 -12.24 -11.98 -9.46
N VAL A 50 -12.18 -11.15 -8.41
CA VAL A 50 -13.10 -11.24 -7.26
C VAL A 50 -14.52 -10.86 -7.66
N MET A 51 -14.70 -9.76 -8.41
CA MET A 51 -16.02 -9.33 -8.85
C MET A 51 -16.66 -10.36 -9.78
N LEU A 52 -15.89 -10.92 -10.72
CA LEU A 52 -16.37 -12.00 -11.60
C LEU A 52 -16.75 -13.27 -10.82
N ALA A 53 -15.97 -13.63 -9.80
CA ALA A 53 -16.30 -14.77 -8.93
C ALA A 53 -17.60 -14.51 -8.14
N ALA A 54 -17.77 -13.29 -7.62
CA ALA A 54 -18.97 -12.89 -6.89
C ALA A 54 -20.22 -12.83 -7.78
N GLU A 55 -20.07 -12.42 -9.05
CA GLU A 55 -21.14 -12.50 -10.04
C GLU A 55 -21.53 -13.96 -10.32
N ARG A 56 -20.55 -14.84 -10.54
CA ARG A 56 -20.78 -16.27 -10.78
C ARG A 56 -21.44 -16.98 -9.60
N SER A 57 -21.16 -16.55 -8.37
CA SER A 57 -21.79 -17.07 -7.16
C SER A 57 -23.14 -16.41 -6.85
N GLY A 58 -23.62 -15.49 -7.71
CA GLY A 58 -24.91 -14.81 -7.55
C GLY A 58 -24.95 -13.72 -6.49
N LEU A 59 -23.83 -13.37 -5.87
CA LEU A 59 -23.75 -12.41 -4.76
C LEU A 59 -23.97 -10.95 -5.19
N LEU A 60 -23.87 -10.66 -6.49
CA LEU A 60 -24.03 -9.32 -7.06
C LEU A 60 -25.34 -9.13 -7.85
N SER A 61 -26.29 -10.07 -7.71
CA SER A 61 -27.55 -10.09 -8.47
C SER A 61 -28.56 -9.00 -8.06
N GLU A 62 -28.58 -8.59 -6.79
CA GLU A 62 -29.49 -7.54 -6.29
C GLU A 62 -28.73 -6.44 -5.53
N LYS A 63 -28.99 -5.17 -5.89
CA LYS A 63 -28.37 -3.99 -5.25
C LYS A 63 -29.36 -3.23 -4.35
N GLY A 64 -30.03 -3.93 -3.43
CA GLY A 64 -31.12 -3.39 -2.62
C GLY A 64 -30.79 -3.03 -1.16
N SER A 65 -29.73 -3.60 -0.59
CA SER A 65 -29.40 -3.40 0.83
C SER A 65 -28.48 -2.21 1.07
N ARG A 66 -28.80 -1.42 2.11
CA ARG A 66 -27.97 -0.29 2.55
C ARG A 66 -27.10 -0.70 3.73
N ILE A 67 -25.79 -0.53 3.59
CA ILE A 67 -24.80 -0.72 4.66
C ILE A 67 -24.24 0.65 5.03
N GLY A 68 -24.23 0.99 6.32
CA GLY A 68 -23.71 2.26 6.84
C GLY A 68 -22.86 2.06 8.09
N GLY A 69 -21.86 2.91 8.29
CA GLY A 69 -20.97 2.84 9.44
C GLY A 69 -19.92 3.94 9.44
N ARG A 70 -19.25 4.16 10.58
CA ARG A 70 -18.11 5.06 10.68
C ARG A 70 -16.84 4.30 10.33
N VAL A 71 -16.08 4.81 9.37
CA VAL A 71 -14.79 4.25 8.96
C VAL A 71 -13.71 5.34 8.97
N SER A 72 -12.47 4.94 9.22
CA SER A 72 -11.34 5.86 9.20
C SER A 72 -11.10 6.39 7.79
N PRO A 73 -11.04 7.73 7.58
CA PRO A 73 -10.74 8.30 6.27
C PRO A 73 -9.37 7.88 5.72
N ALA A 74 -8.40 7.61 6.60
CA ALA A 74 -7.08 7.12 6.18
C ALA A 74 -7.17 5.69 5.61
N LEU A 75 -8.02 4.85 6.19
CA LEU A 75 -8.26 3.49 5.71
C LEU A 75 -8.93 3.51 4.33
N VAL A 76 -9.96 4.34 4.15
CA VAL A 76 -10.65 4.48 2.86
C VAL A 76 -9.68 4.92 1.77
N ARG A 77 -8.86 5.96 2.02
CA ARG A 77 -7.88 6.43 1.03
C ARG A 77 -6.86 5.36 0.65
N GLN A 78 -6.34 4.63 1.64
CA GLN A 78 -5.36 3.57 1.40
C GLN A 78 -5.98 2.41 0.60
N ALA A 79 -7.22 2.03 0.94
CA ALA A 79 -7.94 0.98 0.24
C ALA A 79 -8.18 1.37 -1.22
N LYS A 80 -8.68 2.58 -1.50
CA LYS A 80 -8.84 3.10 -2.87
C LYS A 80 -7.54 3.14 -3.64
N HIS A 81 -6.44 3.59 -3.01
CA HIS A 81 -5.13 3.58 -3.65
C HIS A 81 -4.64 2.16 -3.98
N GLN A 82 -4.91 1.19 -3.10
CA GLN A 82 -4.49 -0.20 -3.32
C GLN A 82 -5.33 -0.89 -4.38
N THR A 83 -6.64 -0.70 -4.38
CA THR A 83 -7.56 -1.39 -5.31
C THR A 83 -7.72 -0.67 -6.64
N GLY A 84 -7.50 0.65 -6.67
CA GLY A 84 -7.81 1.51 -7.80
C GLY A 84 -9.29 1.88 -7.91
N ILE A 85 -10.11 1.53 -6.92
CA ILE A 85 -11.55 1.81 -6.91
C ILE A 85 -11.81 3.25 -6.46
N GLU A 86 -12.60 3.99 -7.23
CA GLU A 86 -12.95 5.38 -6.90
C GLU A 86 -14.24 5.49 -6.09
N ALA A 87 -15.24 4.66 -6.39
CA ALA A 87 -16.55 4.70 -5.76
C ALA A 87 -16.55 3.97 -4.40
N ASP A 88 -17.10 4.61 -3.36
CA ASP A 88 -17.20 4.00 -2.03
C ASP A 88 -18.08 2.75 -2.04
N THR A 89 -19.16 2.76 -2.84
CA THR A 89 -20.06 1.60 -2.99
C THR A 89 -19.32 0.41 -3.59
N GLU A 90 -18.56 0.61 -4.66
CA GLU A 90 -17.77 -0.47 -5.30
C GLU A 90 -16.68 -0.98 -4.35
N LEU A 91 -16.07 -0.09 -3.56
CA LEU A 91 -15.06 -0.48 -2.58
C LEU A 91 -15.68 -1.38 -1.50
N ILE A 92 -16.90 -1.06 -1.06
CA ILE A 92 -17.65 -1.89 -0.10
C ILE A 92 -18.06 -3.22 -0.75
N GLU A 93 -18.59 -3.22 -1.97
CA GLU A 93 -18.96 -4.44 -2.70
C GLU A 93 -17.76 -5.38 -2.84
N PHE A 94 -16.62 -4.86 -3.28
CA PHE A 94 -15.38 -5.64 -3.40
C PHE A 94 -14.90 -6.20 -2.06
N ALA A 95 -14.94 -5.39 -0.99
CA ALA A 95 -14.52 -5.85 0.33
C ALA A 95 -15.42 -6.98 0.84
N LEU A 96 -16.73 -6.86 0.67
CA LEU A 96 -17.69 -7.90 1.05
C LEU A 96 -17.57 -9.14 0.19
N ALA A 97 -17.40 -8.99 -1.13
CA ALA A 97 -17.15 -10.09 -2.05
C ALA A 97 -15.89 -10.87 -1.67
N THR A 98 -14.81 -10.17 -1.34
CA THR A 98 -13.56 -10.80 -0.89
C THR A 98 -13.81 -11.67 0.34
N VAL A 99 -14.52 -11.16 1.35
CA VAL A 99 -14.82 -11.92 2.58
C VAL A 99 -15.79 -13.07 2.31
N ALA A 100 -16.79 -12.88 1.45
CA ALA A 100 -17.78 -13.91 1.14
C ALA A 100 -17.23 -15.05 0.26
N LEU A 101 -16.21 -14.76 -0.55
CA LEU A 101 -15.53 -15.71 -1.44
C LEU A 101 -14.27 -16.32 -0.83
N GLU A 102 -13.92 -16.02 0.41
CA GLU A 102 -12.76 -16.66 1.05
C GLU A 102 -12.98 -18.18 1.12
N ASP A 103 -12.36 -18.90 0.18
CA ASP A 103 -12.49 -20.36 -0.02
C ASP A 103 -11.77 -21.16 1.05
N ASN A 104 -12.20 -21.08 2.32
CA ASN A 104 -11.65 -21.80 3.48
C ASN A 104 -10.10 -21.89 3.49
N PHE A 105 -9.41 -20.92 2.86
CA PHE A 105 -8.01 -21.11 2.47
C PHE A 105 -7.14 -21.26 3.70
N ALA A 106 -7.45 -20.48 4.74
CA ALA A 106 -6.77 -20.58 6.02
C ALA A 106 -6.91 -21.97 6.65
N GLU A 107 -8.05 -22.64 6.50
CA GLU A 107 -8.30 -23.98 7.02
C GLU A 107 -7.60 -25.03 6.16
N ALA A 108 -7.79 -24.99 4.84
CA ALA A 108 -7.12 -25.89 3.89
C ALA A 108 -5.59 -25.77 3.96
N PHE A 109 -5.06 -24.56 4.18
CA PHE A 109 -3.62 -24.32 4.36
C PHE A 109 -3.10 -24.88 5.69
N LYS A 110 -3.86 -24.74 6.78
CA LYS A 110 -3.53 -25.39 8.07
C LYS A 110 -3.56 -26.91 7.94
N GLU A 111 -4.56 -27.46 7.26
CA GLU A 111 -4.72 -28.89 7.05
C GLU A 111 -3.66 -29.47 6.11
N SER A 112 -3.18 -28.71 5.14
CA SER A 112 -2.12 -29.15 4.22
C SER A 112 -0.71 -29.01 4.81
N ARG A 113 -0.56 -28.36 5.96
CA ARG A 113 0.74 -28.21 6.64
C ARG A 113 1.37 -29.57 6.91
N GLY A 114 2.56 -29.80 6.34
CA GLY A 114 3.32 -31.03 6.52
C GLY A 114 2.78 -32.24 5.75
N LYS A 115 1.74 -32.07 4.91
CA LYS A 115 1.23 -33.14 4.02
C LYS A 115 1.94 -33.16 2.65
N VAL A 116 2.66 -32.10 2.30
CA VAL A 116 3.48 -32.06 1.09
C VAL A 116 4.82 -32.73 1.37
N ASP A 117 5.16 -33.74 0.57
CA ASP A 117 6.44 -34.45 0.66
C ASP A 117 7.60 -33.46 0.40
N PRO A 118 8.56 -33.31 1.33
CA PRO A 118 9.73 -32.47 1.13
C PRO A 118 10.58 -32.88 -0.07
N ALA A 119 10.52 -34.15 -0.50
CA ALA A 119 11.23 -34.67 -1.67
C ALA A 119 10.48 -34.43 -3.00
N LEU A 120 9.27 -33.84 -2.94
CA LEU A 120 8.48 -33.54 -4.13
C LEU A 120 9.22 -32.53 -5.01
N LYS A 121 9.62 -32.95 -6.21
CA LYS A 121 10.24 -32.06 -7.20
C LYS A 121 9.16 -31.20 -7.86
N LEU A 122 9.04 -29.96 -7.37
CA LEU A 122 8.31 -28.91 -8.05
C LEU A 122 9.17 -28.48 -9.24
N GLY A 123 8.72 -28.77 -10.46
CA GLY A 123 9.49 -28.51 -11.67
C GLY A 123 9.79 -27.02 -11.85
N PHE A 124 11.08 -26.71 -12.02
CA PHE A 124 11.59 -25.43 -12.51
C PHE A 124 12.59 -25.72 -13.62
#